data_AF-A0A7W1B2Q9-F1
#
_entry.id   AF-A0A7W1B2Q9-F1
#
_cell.length_a   1.000
_cell.length_b   1.000
_cell.length_c   1.000
_cell.angle_alpha   90.00
_cell.angle_beta   90.00
_cell.angle_gamma   90.00
#
_symmetry.space_group_name_H-M   'P 1'
#
loop_
_entity.id
_entity.type
_entity.pdbx_description
1 polymer ?
#
loop_
_entity_poly.entity_id
_entity_poly.type
_entity_poly.pdbx_seq_one_letter_code
_entity_poly.pdbx_strand_id
1 'polypeptide(L)'
;MAYYRQVGSVPPKRHTQHRRPDGGLYREELMGEEGFSSDSSLLYHLGVPSAVVDARTWELPDQRTTPNAPLLPRHLRLHHLFPGQEWKAVDAVTGRRLVLANADVQ
;
A
#
# COMPACT_ATOMS: atom_id res chain seq x y z
N MET A 1 -7.67 18.37 11.93
CA MET A 1 -6.33 18.78 11.49
C MET A 1 -5.49 17.53 11.37
N ALA A 2 -4.86 17.30 10.22
CA ALA A 2 -3.88 16.23 10.10
C ALA A 2 -2.65 16.57 10.96
N TYR A 3 -2.26 15.65 11.84
CA TYR A 3 -1.03 15.81 12.63
C TYR A 3 0.10 15.14 11.87
N TYR A 4 1.03 15.94 11.34
CA TYR A 4 2.24 15.41 10.74
C TYR A 4 3.07 14.69 11.81
N ARG A 5 3.40 13.42 11.54
CA ARG A 5 4.22 12.59 12.42
C ARG A 5 5.62 12.45 11.84
N GLN A 6 6.62 12.72 12.67
CA GLN A 6 8.02 12.42 12.38
C GLN A 6 8.43 11.13 13.08
N VAL A 7 9.10 10.21 12.36
CA VAL A 7 9.62 8.95 12.93
C VAL A 7 11.07 8.77 12.48
N GLY A 8 11.96 8.48 13.43
CA GLY A 8 13.38 8.27 13.17
C GLY A 8 14.20 9.55 13.04
N SER A 9 15.41 9.43 12.48
CA SER A 9 16.29 10.57 12.18
C SER A 9 15.76 11.29 10.95
N VAL A 10 15.40 12.56 11.10
CA VAL A 10 14.94 13.41 10.01
C VAL A 10 15.65 14.76 10.15
N PRO A 11 16.21 15.33 9.08
CA PRO A 11 16.94 16.59 9.16
C PRO A 11 15.99 17.74 9.55
N PRO A 12 16.46 18.73 10.32
CA PRO A 12 15.64 19.86 10.74
C PRO A 12 15.24 20.77 9.57
N LYS A 13 16.00 20.74 8.46
CA LYS A 13 15.73 21.49 7.23
C LYS A 13 15.54 20.53 6.07
N ARG A 14 14.44 20.70 5.34
CA ARG A 14 14.10 19.93 4.13
C ARG A 14 15.07 20.23 2.99
N HIS A 15 15.25 19.29 2.05
CA HIS A 15 16.11 19.46 0.88
C HIS A 15 17.55 19.83 1.27
N THR A 16 18.05 19.18 2.33
CA THR A 16 19.44 19.28 2.77
C THR A 16 20.10 17.92 2.77
N GLN A 17 21.43 17.91 2.79
CA GLN A 17 22.17 16.66 2.90
C GLN A 17 21.93 16.02 4.26
N HIS A 18 21.28 14.87 4.27
CA HIS A 18 21.12 14.04 5.47
C HIS A 18 22.13 12.90 5.43
N ARG A 19 23.15 13.01 6.30
CA ARG A 19 24.25 12.04 6.38
C ARG A 19 23.90 10.89 7.31
N ARG A 20 24.27 9.70 6.87
CA ARG A 20 24.19 8.46 7.64
C ARG A 20 25.41 8.32 8.57
N PRO A 21 25.32 7.54 9.65
CA PRO A 21 26.46 7.26 10.53
C PRO A 21 27.66 6.61 9.81
N ASP A 22 27.42 5.90 8.71
CA ASP A 22 28.47 5.27 7.88
C ASP A 22 29.19 6.25 6.93
N GLY A 23 28.86 7.54 6.98
CA GLY A 23 29.42 8.58 6.10
C GLY A 23 28.70 8.72 4.75
N GLY A 24 27.76 7.83 4.43
CA GLY A 24 26.92 7.93 3.24
C GLY A 24 25.80 8.97 3.37
N LEU A 25 25.00 9.09 2.32
CA LEU A 25 23.81 9.97 2.29
C LEU A 25 22.54 9.13 2.26
N TYR A 26 21.54 9.54 3.03
CA TYR A 26 20.17 9.09 2.77
C TYR A 26 19.67 9.69 1.46
N ARG A 27 18.78 8.97 0.77
CA ARG A 27 18.13 9.41 -0.47
C ARG A 27 16.75 9.99 -0.12
N GLU A 28 16.54 11.25 -0.42
CA GLU A 28 15.25 11.92 -0.18
C GLU A 28 14.25 11.56 -1.29
N GLU A 29 13.02 11.20 -0.91
CA GLU A 29 11.88 10.98 -1.81
C GLU A 29 10.71 11.83 -1.33
N LEU A 30 10.08 12.57 -2.26
CA LEU A 30 8.80 13.22 -2.02
C LEU A 30 7.68 12.25 -2.39
N MET A 31 7.01 11.71 -1.38
CA MET A 31 5.86 10.83 -1.54
C MET A 31 4.58 11.64 -1.34
N GLY A 32 3.87 11.94 -2.43
CA GLY A 32 2.58 12.64 -2.42
C GLY A 32 1.43 11.72 -2.81
N GLU A 33 0.22 12.05 -2.36
CA GLU A 33 -1.01 11.36 -2.75
C GLU A 33 -1.35 11.60 -4.23
N GLU A 34 -1.26 12.86 -4.68
CA GLU A 34 -1.55 13.28 -6.05
C GLU A 34 -0.31 13.91 -6.72
N GLY A 35 0.85 13.28 -6.52
CA GLY A 35 2.13 13.81 -6.99
C GLY A 35 2.55 15.05 -6.22
N PHE A 36 2.31 16.25 -6.76
CA PHE A 36 2.67 17.53 -6.13
C PHE A 36 1.46 18.29 -5.54
N SER A 37 0.24 17.81 -5.77
CA SER A 37 -0.96 18.27 -5.07
C SER A 37 -1.28 17.37 -3.88
N SER A 38 -2.09 17.89 -2.96
CA SER A 38 -2.50 17.23 -1.71
C SER A 38 -1.37 17.03 -0.69
N ASP A 39 -1.66 16.27 0.36
CA ASP A 39 -0.75 15.92 1.44
C ASP A 39 0.45 15.13 0.91
N SER A 40 1.62 15.45 1.45
CA SER A 40 2.87 14.80 1.07
C SER A 40 3.79 14.59 2.26
N SER A 41 4.65 13.58 2.14
CA SER A 41 5.68 13.24 3.11
C SER A 41 7.05 13.20 2.44
N LEU A 42 8.08 13.62 3.17
CA LEU A 42 9.47 13.40 2.77
C LEU A 42 9.97 12.12 3.44
N LEU A 43 10.42 11.18 2.63
CA LEU A 43 11.01 9.92 3.05
C LEU A 43 12.52 9.97 2.83
N TYR A 44 13.28 9.33 3.72
CA TYR A 44 14.74 9.28 3.65
C TYR A 44 15.21 7.81 3.66
N HIS A 45 15.72 7.34 2.52
CA HIS A 45 16.00 5.93 2.25
C HIS A 45 17.49 5.62 2.34
N LEU A 46 17.83 4.37 2.71
CA LEU A 46 19.20 3.86 2.62
C LEU A 46 19.60 3.57 1.16
N GLY A 47 18.67 3.02 0.37
CA GLY A 47 18.81 2.77 -1.07
C GLY A 47 18.05 3.80 -1.90
N VAL A 48 18.21 3.76 -3.22
CA VAL A 48 17.39 4.57 -4.14
C VAL A 48 16.06 3.84 -4.37
N PRO A 49 14.89 4.44 -4.08
CA PRO A 49 13.59 3.78 -4.24
C PRO A 49 13.34 3.28 -5.67
N SER A 50 13.81 4.01 -6.68
CA SER A 50 13.68 3.66 -8.09
C SER A 50 14.67 2.59 -8.60
N ALA A 51 15.50 2.01 -7.73
CA ALA A 51 16.43 0.94 -8.11
C ALA A 51 15.72 -0.42 -8.28
N VAL A 52 14.63 -0.45 -9.05
CA VAL A 52 13.89 -1.65 -9.41
C VAL A 52 14.66 -2.41 -10.48
N VAL A 53 14.84 -3.73 -10.29
CA VAL A 53 15.63 -4.58 -11.19
C VAL A 53 14.78 -5.46 -12.09
N ASP A 54 13.54 -5.74 -11.70
CA ASP A 54 12.61 -6.60 -12.44
C ASP A 54 11.16 -6.26 -12.08
N ALA A 55 10.26 -6.53 -13.01
CA ALA A 55 8.82 -6.44 -12.81
C ALA A 55 8.13 -7.51 -13.65
N ARG A 56 7.15 -8.18 -13.05
CA ARG A 56 6.36 -9.22 -13.72
C ARG A 56 4.88 -8.89 -13.63
N THR A 57 4.15 -9.23 -14.68
CA THR A 57 2.68 -9.22 -14.63
C THR A 57 2.21 -10.21 -13.58
N TRP A 58 1.26 -9.79 -12.75
CA TRP A 58 0.51 -10.69 -11.90
C TRP A 58 -0.90 -10.80 -12.45
N GLU A 59 -1.20 -11.94 -13.06
CA GLU A 59 -2.54 -12.26 -13.55
C GLU A 59 -3.47 -12.44 -12.35
N LEU A 60 -4.44 -11.52 -12.24
CA LEU A 60 -5.43 -11.57 -11.18
C LEU A 60 -6.38 -12.76 -11.40
N PRO A 61 -6.82 -13.43 -10.32
CA PRO A 61 -7.88 -14.43 -10.42
C PRO A 61 -9.20 -13.76 -10.81
N ASP A 62 -10.21 -14.57 -11.15
CA ASP A 62 -11.55 -14.09 -11.53
C ASP A 62 -12.09 -13.01 -10.58
N GLN A 63 -12.35 -11.82 -11.12
CA GLN A 63 -12.91 -10.66 -10.41
C GLN A 63 -14.35 -10.36 -10.82
N ARG A 64 -15.04 -11.28 -11.50
CA ARG A 64 -16.43 -11.06 -11.94
C ARG A 64 -17.34 -10.77 -10.75
N THR A 65 -18.19 -9.77 -10.91
CA THR A 65 -19.20 -9.36 -9.94
C THR A 65 -20.60 -9.54 -10.52
N THR A 66 -21.58 -9.69 -9.63
CA THR A 66 -23.01 -9.72 -10.00
C THR A 66 -23.77 -8.70 -9.16
N PRO A 67 -24.78 -8.00 -9.72
CA PRO A 67 -25.59 -7.06 -8.96
C PRO A 67 -26.20 -7.71 -7.72
N ASN A 68 -26.09 -7.04 -6.58
CA ASN A 68 -26.67 -7.48 -5.32
C ASN A 68 -28.10 -6.94 -5.17
N ALA A 69 -29.07 -7.57 -5.83
CA ALA A 69 -30.48 -7.15 -5.79
C ALA A 69 -31.38 -8.26 -5.18
N PRO A 70 -32.29 -7.93 -4.23
CA PRO A 70 -32.36 -6.65 -3.51
C PRO A 70 -31.19 -6.48 -2.54
N LEU A 71 -30.90 -5.22 -2.17
CA LEU A 71 -29.89 -4.92 -1.16
C LEU A 71 -30.42 -5.31 0.23
N LEU A 72 -29.99 -6.46 0.71
CA LEU A 72 -30.30 -6.95 2.05
C LEU A 72 -29.09 -6.77 2.99
N PRO A 73 -29.32 -6.40 4.26
CA PRO A 73 -28.27 -6.44 5.28
C PRO A 73 -27.70 -7.86 5.39
N ARG A 74 -26.38 -8.01 5.21
CA ARG A 74 -25.68 -9.28 5.39
C ARG A 74 -24.58 -9.14 6.44
N HIS A 75 -24.53 -10.08 7.37
CA HIS A 75 -23.42 -10.24 8.29
C HIS A 75 -22.46 -11.30 7.72
N LEU A 76 -21.26 -10.89 7.28
CA LEU A 76 -20.26 -11.80 6.73
C LEU A 76 -19.28 -12.25 7.82
N ARG A 77 -19.15 -13.56 8.02
CA ARG A 77 -18.08 -14.16 8.83
C ARG A 77 -16.99 -14.65 7.91
N LEU A 78 -16.10 -13.75 7.48
CA LEU A 78 -15.13 -14.01 6.40
C LEU A 78 -14.28 -15.26 6.63
N HIS A 79 -13.82 -15.50 7.87
CA HIS A 79 -13.05 -16.69 8.22
C HIS A 79 -13.82 -18.01 8.12
N HIS A 80 -15.15 -17.97 8.03
CA HIS A 80 -16.01 -19.15 7.87
C HIS A 80 -16.58 -19.27 6.45
N LEU A 81 -16.35 -18.29 5.58
CA LEU A 81 -16.85 -18.34 4.20
C LEU A 81 -16.14 -19.40 3.36
N PHE A 82 -14.92 -19.77 3.74
CA PHE A 82 -14.10 -20.72 3.02
C PHE A 82 -13.74 -21.88 3.94
N PRO A 83 -14.07 -23.14 3.57
CA PRO A 83 -13.68 -24.29 4.36
C PRO A 83 -12.15 -24.41 4.34
N GLY A 84 -11.58 -25.00 5.40
CA GLY A 84 -10.14 -25.28 5.46
C GLY A 84 -9.28 -24.16 6.05
N GLN A 85 -7.97 -24.30 5.86
CA GLN A 85 -6.95 -23.36 6.36
C GLN A 85 -5.97 -22.94 5.26
N GLU A 86 -6.40 -22.99 3.99
CA GLU A 86 -5.60 -22.66 2.81
C GLU A 86 -5.07 -21.22 2.86
N TRP A 87 -5.77 -20.33 3.58
CA TRP A 87 -5.31 -18.96 3.83
C TRP A 87 -3.94 -18.90 4.53
N LYS A 88 -3.53 -19.96 5.26
CA LYS A 88 -2.20 -20.05 5.87
C LYS A 88 -1.08 -20.31 4.87
N ALA A 89 -1.42 -20.79 3.68
CA ALA A 89 -0.47 -21.14 2.63
C ALA A 89 -0.26 -20.02 1.60
N VAL A 90 -0.93 -18.87 1.77
CA VAL A 90 -0.88 -17.73 0.83
C VAL A 90 -0.42 -16.46 1.53
N ASP A 91 0.14 -15.53 0.76
CA ASP A 91 0.55 -14.22 1.27
C ASP A 91 -0.58 -13.17 1.14
N ALA A 92 -0.36 -11.99 1.73
CA ALA A 92 -1.34 -10.92 1.79
C ALA A 92 -1.72 -10.31 0.43
N VAL A 93 -0.93 -10.54 -0.63
CA VAL A 93 -1.15 -10.03 -1.98
C VAL A 93 -1.81 -11.08 -2.85
N THR A 94 -1.19 -12.27 -2.96
CA THR A 94 -1.63 -13.36 -3.84
C THR A 94 -2.83 -14.13 -3.28
N GLY A 95 -3.02 -14.11 -1.95
CA GLY A 95 -4.13 -14.78 -1.27
C GLY A 95 -5.43 -13.99 -1.20
N ARG A 96 -5.48 -12.77 -1.79
CA ARG A 96 -6.67 -11.91 -1.74
C ARG A 96 -7.85 -12.54 -2.47
N ARG A 97 -9.04 -12.39 -1.89
CA ARG A 97 -10.30 -12.91 -2.43
C ARG A 97 -11.30 -11.78 -2.53
N LEU A 98 -11.86 -11.59 -3.73
CA LEU A 98 -12.94 -10.62 -3.92
C LEU A 98 -14.20 -11.14 -3.24
N VAL A 99 -14.80 -10.31 -2.38
CA VAL A 99 -16.04 -10.67 -1.65
C VAL A 99 -17.18 -9.74 -2.05
N LEU A 100 -16.92 -8.43 -2.04
CA LEU A 100 -17.84 -7.39 -2.46
C LEU A 100 -17.05 -6.32 -3.21
N ALA A 101 -17.70 -5.66 -4.15
CA ALA A 101 -17.17 -4.51 -4.86
C ALA A 101 -18.29 -3.51 -5.14
N ASN A 102 -17.91 -2.25 -5.25
CA ASN A 102 -18.79 -1.21 -5.78
C ASN A 102 -18.54 -1.09 -7.28
N ALA A 103 -19.60 -0.78 -8.04
CA ALA A 103 -19.50 -0.66 -9.50
C ALA A 103 -18.84 0.64 -9.97
N ASP A 104 -18.70 1.62 -9.07
CA ASP A 104 -18.27 2.99 -9.34
C ASP A 104 -16.89 3.35 -8.76
N VAL A 105 -16.15 2.35 -8.25
CA VAL A 105 -14.76 2.53 -7.80
C VAL A 105 -13.83 2.10 -8.94
N GLN A 106 -13.12 3.07 -9.53
CA GLN A 106 -12.00 2.83 -10.46
C GLN A 106 -10.67 2.75 -9.72
#